data_AF-A0A256YTJ7-F1
#
_entry.id   AF-A0A256YTJ7-F1
#
_cell.length_a   1.000
_cell.length_b   1.000
_cell.length_c   1.000
_cell.angle_alpha   90.00
_cell.angle_beta   90.00
_cell.angle_gamma   90.00
#
_symmetry.space_group_name_H-M   'P 1'
#
loop_
_entity.id
_entity.type
_entity.pdbx_description
1 polymer ?
#
loop_
_entity_poly.entity_id
_entity_poly.type
_entity_poly.pdbx_seq_one_letter_code
_entity_poly.pdbx_strand_id
1 'polypeptide(L)'
;MRKGISLPVNAVVVIALAIMVMLMLAGFLWSSTKNTSNVVLQNAWDKGCNILKSYNCDADMVSSIDTEIDVTNDNVPDTFLTVCQMRHGSNATKYTCRNKCCGTVITEGLNCTESRDCTSAVGGYDWYCSNNHCCPSDKTWNAAQNKCD
;
A
#
# COMPACT_ATOMS: atom_id res chain seq x y z
N MET A 1 4.31 54.62 40.39
CA MET A 1 4.34 55.21 39.04
C MET A 1 4.87 54.16 38.07
N ARG A 2 4.01 53.56 37.24
CA ARG A 2 4.45 52.59 36.21
C ARG A 2 4.98 53.39 35.02
N LYS A 3 6.31 53.39 34.82
CA LYS A 3 6.93 53.94 33.61
C LYS A 3 6.49 53.05 32.44
N GLY A 4 5.65 53.58 31.56
CA GLY A 4 5.38 52.96 30.27
C GLY A 4 6.68 52.97 29.48
N ILE A 5 7.20 51.78 29.15
CA ILE A 5 8.29 51.64 28.20
C ILE A 5 7.74 52.09 26.84
N SER A 6 8.16 53.27 26.40
CA SER A 6 7.98 53.71 25.02
C SER A 6 8.95 52.89 24.18
N LEU A 7 8.42 51.87 23.51
CA LEU A 7 9.17 51.14 22.50
C LEU A 7 9.35 52.05 21.28
N PRO A 8 10.57 52.20 20.74
CA PRO A 8 10.77 52.85 19.46
C PRO A 8 9.89 52.17 18.42
N VAL A 9 9.28 52.95 17.52
CA VAL A 9 8.36 52.44 16.48
C VAL A 9 9.01 51.28 15.70
N ASN A 10 10.31 51.35 15.44
CA ASN A 10 11.08 50.30 14.78
C ASN A 10 11.06 48.97 15.55
N ALA A 11 11.08 48.98 16.89
CA ALA A 11 11.01 47.77 17.70
C ALA A 11 9.62 47.12 17.64
N VAL A 12 8.56 47.93 17.60
CA VAL A 12 7.19 47.43 17.48
C VAL A 12 6.98 46.71 16.14
N VAL A 13 7.51 47.26 15.06
CA VAL A 13 7.45 46.66 13.72
C VAL A 13 8.18 45.32 13.67
N VAL A 14 9.36 45.22 14.29
CA VAL A 14 10.13 43.97 14.36
C VAL A 14 9.39 42.89 15.14
N ILE A 15 8.78 43.25 16.28
CA ILE A 15 8.01 42.31 17.10
C ILE A 15 6.77 41.81 16.32
N ALA A 16 6.07 42.69 15.61
CA ALA A 16 4.91 42.31 14.80
C ALA A 16 5.27 41.36 13.65
N LEU A 17 6.38 41.62 12.96
CA LEU A 17 6.90 40.73 11.91
C LEU A 17 7.30 39.36 12.47
N ALA A 18 7.98 39.32 13.62
CA ALA A 18 8.37 38.06 14.26
C ALA A 18 7.16 37.19 14.64
N ILE A 19 6.10 37.80 15.18
CA ILE A 19 4.86 37.09 15.53
C ILE A 19 4.16 36.55 14.27
N MET A 20 4.10 37.32 13.17
CA MET A 20 3.53 36.84 11.92
C MET A 20 4.29 35.63 11.35
N VAL A 21 5.62 35.68 11.33
CA VAL A 21 6.45 34.56 10.88
C VAL A 21 6.25 33.33 11.77
N MET A 22 6.17 33.53 13.09
CA MET A 22 5.95 32.43 14.04
C MET A 22 4.58 31.77 13.86
N LEU A 23 3.52 32.54 13.59
CA LEU A 23 2.18 32.03 13.32
C LEU A 23 2.11 31.27 11.98
N MET A 24 2.82 31.73 10.96
CA MET A 24 2.93 31.01 9.68
C MET A 24 3.64 29.66 9.84
N LEU A 25 4.74 29.61 10.60
CA LEU A 25 5.45 28.37 10.90
C LEU A 25 4.60 27.41 11.74
N ALA A 26 3.86 27.93 12.73
CA ALA A 26 2.95 27.11 13.53
C ALA A 26 1.83 26.49 12.68
N GLY A 27 1.26 27.24 11.74
CA GLY A 27 0.26 26.72 10.80
C GLY A 27 0.81 25.64 9.85
N PHE A 28 2.06 25.77 9.42
CA PHE A 28 2.72 24.79 8.56
C PHE A 28 3.01 23.48 9.30
N LEU A 29 3.50 23.58 10.55
CA LEU A 29 3.79 22.40 11.38
C LEU A 29 2.52 21.63 11.78
N TRP A 30 1.38 22.32 11.96
CA TRP A 30 0.11 21.65 12.30
C TRP A 30 -0.51 20.89 11.13
N SER A 31 -0.27 21.31 9.89
CA SER A 31 -0.79 20.61 8.69
C SER A 31 -0.01 19.34 8.32
N SER A 32 1.18 19.11 8.92
CA SER A 32 2.07 18.02 8.51
C SER A 32 1.82 16.67 9.20
N THR A 33 0.94 16.58 10.19
CA THR A 33 0.76 15.36 11.01
C THR A 33 -0.21 14.33 10.42
N LYS A 34 -0.95 14.63 9.35
CA LYS A 34 -1.92 13.69 8.75
C LYS A 34 -1.33 12.77 7.67
N ASN A 35 -0.09 12.99 7.23
CA ASN A 35 0.52 12.21 6.15
C ASN A 35 1.37 11.02 6.63
N THR A 36 1.65 10.91 7.92
CA THR A 36 2.58 9.89 8.46
C THR A 36 2.04 8.47 8.26
N SER A 37 0.75 8.22 8.51
CA SER A 37 0.15 6.87 8.38
C SER A 37 0.18 6.34 6.94
N ASN A 38 -0.05 7.20 5.94
CA ASN A 38 0.01 6.80 4.53
C ASN A 38 1.44 6.48 4.09
N VAL A 39 2.43 7.23 4.59
CA VAL A 39 3.85 6.98 4.29
C VAL A 39 4.30 5.65 4.92
N VAL A 40 3.91 5.37 6.17
CA VAL A 40 4.23 4.12 6.85
C VAL A 40 3.61 2.93 6.10
N LEU A 41 2.32 3.01 5.73
CA LEU A 41 1.65 1.98 4.95
C LEU A 41 2.28 1.77 3.57
N GLN A 42 2.69 2.87 2.90
CA GLN A 42 3.38 2.80 1.62
C GLN A 42 4.73 2.08 1.75
N ASN A 43 5.53 2.42 2.75
CA ASN A 43 6.82 1.80 2.98
C ASN A 43 6.69 0.31 3.32
N ALA A 44 5.72 -0.06 4.17
CA ALA A 44 5.43 -1.46 4.49
C ALA A 44 5.03 -2.26 3.25
N TRP A 45 4.20 -1.66 2.39
CA TRP A 45 3.80 -2.26 1.12
C TRP A 45 4.99 -2.47 0.19
N ASP A 46 5.80 -1.43 -0.05
CA ASP A 46 6.94 -1.50 -0.96
C ASP A 46 7.98 -2.53 -0.50
N LYS A 47 8.22 -2.59 0.81
CA LYS A 47 9.13 -3.58 1.41
C LYS A 47 8.61 -5.01 1.26
N GLY A 48 7.37 -5.26 1.66
CA GLY A 48 6.75 -6.58 1.49
C GLY A 48 6.74 -7.00 0.02
N CYS A 49 6.53 -6.05 -0.88
CA CYS A 49 6.61 -6.30 -2.32
C CYS A 49 7.99 -6.68 -2.84
N ASN A 50 9.03 -6.01 -2.38
CA ASN A 50 10.40 -6.33 -2.78
C ASN A 50 10.81 -7.73 -2.27
N ILE A 51 10.40 -8.09 -1.05
CA ILE A 51 10.61 -9.43 -0.52
C ILE A 51 9.83 -10.45 -1.34
N LEU A 52 8.55 -10.21 -1.63
CA LEU A 52 7.73 -11.12 -2.43
C LEU A 52 8.32 -11.36 -3.83
N LYS A 53 8.84 -10.31 -4.48
CA LYS A 53 9.53 -10.43 -5.77
C LYS A 53 10.79 -11.28 -5.70
N SER A 54 11.51 -11.27 -4.56
CA SER A 54 12.66 -12.17 -4.35
C SER A 54 12.25 -13.65 -4.25
N TYR A 55 11.02 -13.93 -3.84
CA TYR A 55 10.40 -15.27 -3.88
C TYR A 55 9.67 -15.56 -5.20
N ASN A 56 10.07 -14.90 -6.29
CA ASN A 56 9.45 -15.06 -7.61
C ASN A 56 7.92 -14.89 -7.60
N CYS A 57 7.42 -14.00 -6.74
CA CYS A 57 6.00 -13.71 -6.61
C CYS A 57 5.12 -14.90 -6.20
N ASP A 58 5.65 -15.81 -5.37
CA ASP A 58 4.88 -16.90 -4.79
C ASP A 58 3.77 -16.37 -3.84
N ALA A 59 2.51 -16.70 -4.17
CA ALA A 59 1.35 -16.28 -3.39
C ALA A 59 1.38 -16.82 -1.96
N ASP A 60 1.98 -17.99 -1.73
CA ASP A 60 2.03 -18.62 -0.41
C ASP A 60 2.92 -17.85 0.57
N MET A 61 3.88 -17.09 0.04
CA MET A 61 4.76 -16.24 0.86
C MET A 61 4.06 -14.98 1.39
N VAL A 62 2.93 -14.56 0.80
CA VAL A 62 2.27 -13.30 1.17
C VAL A 62 1.87 -13.24 2.65
N SER A 63 1.43 -14.37 3.22
CA SER A 63 1.04 -14.44 4.63
C SER A 63 2.23 -14.60 5.58
N SER A 64 3.40 -14.96 5.07
CA SER A 64 4.59 -15.28 5.86
C SER A 64 5.66 -14.18 5.84
N ILE A 65 5.56 -13.23 4.91
CA ILE A 65 6.47 -12.09 4.83
C ILE A 65 6.14 -11.12 5.97
N ASP A 66 7.08 -10.97 6.90
CA ASP A 66 7.10 -9.89 7.88
C ASP A 66 7.63 -8.61 7.21
N THR A 67 6.91 -7.50 7.33
CA THR A 67 7.36 -6.21 6.80
C THR A 67 8.32 -5.48 7.74
N GLU A 68 8.50 -5.95 8.97
CA GLU A 68 9.19 -5.31 10.09
C GLU A 68 8.63 -3.91 10.42
N ILE A 69 7.42 -3.61 9.93
CA ILE A 69 6.76 -2.32 10.07
C ILE A 69 5.39 -2.58 10.67
N ASP A 70 5.11 -1.92 11.80
CA ASP A 70 3.81 -1.90 12.44
C ASP A 70 2.94 -0.80 11.80
N VAL A 71 1.96 -1.20 11.00
CA VAL A 71 0.98 -0.31 10.38
C VAL A 71 -0.32 -0.23 11.18
N THR A 72 -0.60 -1.21 12.05
CA THR A 72 -1.80 -1.25 12.90
C THR A 72 -1.64 -0.54 14.24
N ASN A 73 -0.40 -0.18 14.59
CA ASN A 73 0.01 0.46 15.83
C ASN A 73 -0.27 -0.41 17.08
N ASP A 74 -0.08 -1.72 16.97
CA ASP A 74 -0.20 -2.69 18.06
C ASP A 74 1.14 -3.08 18.71
N ASN A 75 2.23 -2.44 18.26
CA ASN A 75 3.63 -2.69 18.61
C ASN A 75 4.17 -4.06 18.13
N VAL A 76 3.50 -4.69 17.16
CA VAL A 76 3.95 -5.91 16.50
C VAL A 76 4.13 -5.64 15.01
N PRO A 77 5.23 -6.09 14.39
CA PRO A 77 5.37 -6.00 12.95
C PRO A 77 4.23 -6.69 12.19
N ASP A 78 3.68 -6.01 11.20
CA ASP A 78 2.59 -6.53 10.40
C ASP A 78 3.08 -7.40 9.25
N THR A 79 2.32 -8.47 8.97
CA THR A 79 2.55 -9.31 7.78
C THR A 79 2.18 -8.55 6.51
N PHE A 80 2.77 -8.99 5.39
CA PHE A 80 2.45 -8.40 4.09
C PHE A 80 0.97 -8.56 3.71
N LEU A 81 0.31 -9.64 4.14
CA LEU A 81 -1.14 -9.81 3.96
C LEU A 81 -1.94 -8.72 4.70
N THR A 82 -1.59 -8.43 5.96
CA THR A 82 -2.25 -7.37 6.74
C THR A 82 -2.09 -6.01 6.06
N VAL A 83 -0.86 -5.68 5.67
CA VAL A 83 -0.52 -4.43 4.97
C VAL A 83 -1.31 -4.32 3.65
N CYS A 84 -1.40 -5.41 2.90
CA CYS A 84 -2.19 -5.46 1.67
C CYS A 84 -3.68 -5.23 1.91
N GLN A 85 -4.26 -5.86 2.93
CA GLN A 85 -5.66 -5.70 3.31
C GLN A 85 -5.97 -4.26 3.75
N MET A 86 -5.05 -3.63 4.46
CA MET A 86 -5.19 -2.20 4.80
C MET A 86 -5.14 -1.30 3.57
N ARG A 87 -4.30 -1.63 2.59
CA ARG A 87 -4.13 -0.82 1.37
C ARG A 87 -5.25 -1.01 0.34
N HIS A 88 -5.76 -2.23 0.20
CA HIS A 88 -6.65 -2.64 -0.88
C HIS A 88 -8.03 -3.15 -0.43
N GLY A 89 -8.28 -3.16 0.88
CA GLY A 89 -9.54 -3.60 1.49
C GLY A 89 -9.39 -4.94 2.22
N SER A 90 -10.12 -5.11 3.31
CA SER A 90 -10.03 -6.26 4.23
C SER A 90 -10.27 -7.62 3.56
N ASN A 91 -10.99 -7.64 2.44
CA ASN A 91 -11.28 -8.86 1.67
C ASN A 91 -10.17 -9.22 0.67
N ALA A 92 -9.05 -8.48 0.64
CA ALA A 92 -7.92 -8.82 -0.21
C ALA A 92 -7.34 -10.18 0.20
N THR A 93 -7.25 -11.09 -0.78
CA THR A 93 -6.63 -12.40 -0.61
C THR A 93 -5.13 -12.32 -0.90
N LYS A 94 -4.38 -13.35 -0.50
CA LYS A 94 -2.95 -13.47 -0.84
C LYS A 94 -2.69 -13.29 -2.34
N TYR A 95 -3.60 -13.74 -3.19
CA TYR A 95 -3.51 -13.62 -4.64
C TYR A 95 -3.78 -12.21 -5.15
N THR A 96 -4.77 -11.51 -4.59
CA THR A 96 -4.98 -10.08 -4.87
C THR A 96 -3.72 -9.27 -4.54
N CYS A 97 -3.12 -9.56 -3.39
CA CYS A 97 -1.89 -8.91 -2.93
C CYS A 97 -0.73 -9.18 -3.87
N ARG A 98 -0.48 -10.45 -4.21
CA ARG A 98 0.51 -10.85 -5.22
C ARG A 98 0.29 -10.12 -6.53
N ASN A 99 -0.92 -10.15 -7.08
CA ASN A 99 -1.23 -9.59 -8.40
C ASN A 99 -0.98 -8.08 -8.43
N LYS A 100 -1.43 -7.35 -7.39
CA LYS A 100 -1.20 -5.90 -7.26
C LYS A 100 0.27 -5.56 -7.09
N CYS A 101 1.00 -6.38 -6.37
CA CYS A 101 2.40 -6.16 -6.04
C CYS A 101 3.36 -6.46 -7.20
N CYS A 102 3.16 -7.60 -7.84
CA CYS A 102 4.02 -8.12 -8.89
C CYS A 102 3.61 -7.64 -10.28
N GLY A 103 2.48 -6.93 -10.40
CA GLY A 103 1.93 -6.52 -11.68
C GLY A 103 1.57 -7.73 -12.54
N THR A 104 1.12 -8.83 -11.91
CA THR A 104 0.84 -10.08 -12.61
C THR A 104 -0.24 -9.84 -13.65
N VAL A 105 0.17 -9.88 -14.92
CA VAL A 105 -0.76 -9.92 -16.05
C VAL A 105 -1.36 -11.32 -16.06
N ILE A 106 -2.66 -11.42 -15.80
CA ILE A 106 -3.35 -12.69 -15.91
C ILE A 106 -3.25 -13.15 -17.37
N THR A 107 -2.66 -14.33 -17.54
CA THR A 107 -2.40 -14.94 -18.84
C THR A 107 -2.77 -16.41 -18.79
N GLU A 108 -2.97 -16.99 -19.97
CA GLU A 108 -3.31 -18.39 -20.14
C GLU A 108 -2.23 -19.29 -19.54
N GLY A 109 -2.63 -20.24 -18.70
CA GLY A 109 -1.69 -21.17 -18.07
C GLY A 109 -0.98 -20.63 -16.82
N LEU A 110 -1.41 -19.48 -16.27
CA LEU A 110 -0.89 -19.03 -14.98
C LEU A 110 -1.39 -19.95 -13.86
N ASN A 111 -0.50 -20.42 -12.99
CA ASN A 111 -0.90 -21.27 -11.86
C ASN A 111 -1.88 -20.56 -10.92
N CYS A 112 -2.93 -21.29 -10.56
CA CYS A 112 -3.97 -20.88 -9.62
C CYS A 112 -4.39 -22.05 -8.73
N THR A 113 -5.01 -21.72 -7.60
CA THR A 113 -5.66 -22.64 -6.67
C THR A 113 -7.17 -22.39 -6.66
N GLU A 114 -7.58 -21.13 -6.82
CA GLU A 114 -8.98 -20.74 -6.91
C GLU A 114 -9.20 -19.70 -8.02
N SER A 115 -10.45 -19.58 -8.50
CA SER A 115 -10.77 -18.66 -9.60
C SER A 115 -10.46 -17.20 -9.30
N ARG A 116 -10.41 -16.82 -8.01
CA ARG A 116 -10.04 -15.47 -7.57
C ARG A 116 -8.60 -15.12 -7.95
N ASP A 117 -7.72 -16.11 -8.12
CA ASP A 117 -6.31 -15.91 -8.45
C ASP A 117 -6.11 -15.37 -9.86
N CYS A 118 -7.10 -15.67 -10.70
CA CYS A 118 -7.19 -15.29 -12.09
C CYS A 118 -7.96 -13.98 -12.27
N THR A 119 -8.49 -13.37 -11.20
CA THR A 119 -9.16 -12.08 -11.32
C THR A 119 -8.12 -10.97 -11.44
N SER A 120 -8.08 -10.34 -12.62
CA SER A 120 -7.34 -9.09 -12.79
C SER A 120 -8.23 -7.95 -12.28
N ALA A 121 -7.69 -7.06 -11.46
CA ALA A 121 -8.39 -5.82 -11.12
C ALA A 121 -8.40 -4.81 -12.28
N VAL A 122 -7.84 -5.17 -13.45
CA VAL A 122 -7.51 -4.26 -14.55
C VAL A 122 -7.81 -4.94 -15.89
N GLY A 123 -9.09 -5.17 -16.17
CA GLY A 123 -9.54 -5.74 -17.45
C GLY A 123 -10.57 -6.84 -17.24
N GLY A 124 -11.83 -6.50 -17.51
CA GLY A 124 -13.03 -7.30 -17.25
C GLY A 124 -13.21 -8.51 -18.16
N TYR A 125 -12.21 -9.38 -18.22
CA TYR A 125 -12.40 -10.76 -18.67
C TYR A 125 -12.62 -11.62 -17.43
N ASP A 126 -13.67 -12.44 -17.43
CA ASP A 126 -13.93 -13.41 -16.37
C ASP A 126 -12.97 -14.58 -16.56
N TRP A 127 -11.77 -14.50 -15.97
CA TRP A 127 -10.87 -15.64 -15.91
C TRP A 127 -11.18 -16.46 -14.67
N TYR A 128 -11.03 -17.78 -14.78
CA TYR A 128 -11.25 -18.70 -13.68
C TYR A 128 -10.16 -19.77 -13.62
N CYS A 129 -10.10 -20.46 -12.50
CA CYS A 129 -9.10 -21.51 -12.30
C CYS A 129 -9.62 -22.86 -12.79
N SER A 130 -9.00 -23.40 -13.83
CA SER A 130 -9.30 -24.70 -14.43
C SER A 130 -8.07 -25.60 -14.30
N ASN A 131 -8.19 -26.75 -13.62
CA ASN A 131 -7.07 -27.66 -13.35
C ASN A 131 -5.80 -26.96 -12.85
N ASN A 132 -5.92 -26.07 -11.86
CA ASN A 132 -4.85 -25.25 -11.31
C ASN A 132 -4.19 -24.25 -12.28
N HIS A 133 -4.84 -23.93 -13.41
CA HIS A 133 -4.36 -22.94 -14.37
C HIS A 133 -5.46 -21.92 -14.71
N CYS A 134 -5.07 -20.65 -14.87
CA CYS A 134 -5.99 -19.59 -15.25
C CYS A 134 -6.39 -19.73 -16.71
N CYS A 135 -7.70 -19.85 -16.94
CA CYS A 135 -8.32 -19.89 -18.26
C CYS A 135 -9.40 -18.80 -18.40
N PRO A 136 -9.65 -18.30 -19.62
CA PRO A 136 -10.87 -17.56 -19.95
C PRO A 136 -12.11 -18.37 -19.59
N SER A 137 -13.21 -17.71 -19.17
CA SER A 137 -14.47 -18.34 -18.72
C SER A 137 -15.10 -19.32 -19.70
N ASP A 138 -14.78 -19.24 -20.98
CA ASP A 138 -15.30 -20.10 -22.05
C ASP A 138 -14.44 -21.34 -22.34
N LYS A 139 -13.28 -21.50 -21.69
CA LYS A 139 -12.32 -22.57 -21.97
C LYS A 139 -11.95 -23.35 -20.72
N THR A 140 -11.44 -24.57 -20.90
CA THR A 140 -10.90 -25.38 -19.80
C THR A 140 -9.43 -25.72 -20.03
N TRP A 141 -8.67 -25.99 -18.98
CA TRP A 141 -7.25 -26.31 -19.14
C TRP A 141 -7.05 -27.74 -19.65
N ASN A 142 -6.41 -27.86 -20.81
CA ASN A 142 -6.01 -29.13 -21.41
C ASN A 142 -4.54 -29.42 -21.13
N ALA A 143 -4.30 -30.33 -20.18
CA ALA A 143 -2.95 -30.73 -19.77
C ALA A 143 -2.13 -31.40 -20.88
N ALA A 144 -2.77 -32.03 -21.87
CA ALA A 144 -2.06 -32.67 -22.98
C ALA A 144 -1.51 -31.65 -23.99
N GLN A 145 -2.18 -30.49 -24.10
CA GLN A 145 -1.81 -29.42 -25.02
C GLN A 145 -1.13 -28.23 -24.32
N ASN A 146 -1.12 -28.22 -22.99
CA ASN A 146 -0.58 -27.16 -22.15
C ASN A 146 -1.16 -25.78 -22.50
N LYS A 147 -2.48 -25.74 -22.72
CA LYS A 147 -3.25 -24.53 -23.08
C LYS A 147 -4.72 -24.66 -22.67
N CYS A 148 -5.46 -23.57 -22.70
CA CYS A 148 -6.91 -23.56 -22.52
C CYS A 148 -7.59 -23.76 -23.89
N ASP A 149 -8.49 -24.73 -23.97
CA ASP A 149 -9.29 -25.06 -25.17
C ASP A 149 -10.77 -25.35 -24.85
#